data_AF-A0AAJ7WFT0-F1
#
_entry.id   AF-A0AAJ7WFT0-F1
#
_cell.length_a   1.000
_cell.length_b   1.000
_cell.length_c   1.000
_cell.angle_alpha   90.00
_cell.angle_beta   90.00
_cell.angle_gamma   90.00
#
_symmetry.space_group_name_H-M   'P 1'
#
loop_
_entity.id
_entity.type
_entity.pdbx_description
1 polymer ?
#
loop_
_entity_poly.entity_id
_entity_poly.type
_entity_poly.pdbx_seq_one_letter_code
_entity_poly.pdbx_strand_id
1 'polypeptide(L)'
;MQANPQYTSNPSKGMGRGTGMGQNCDQCICFRPYAFVICNVCGYWTKGRIRYFCPFHPQTIFLCDITQCPQCKCYSHMLSEHTNCSKQD
;
A
#
# COMPACT_ATOMS: atom_id res chain seq x y z
N MET A 1 -27.30 -34.20 -20.49
CA MET A 1 -26.83 -34.66 -19.18
C MET A 1 -26.42 -33.44 -18.37
N GLN A 2 -27.27 -33.04 -17.42
CA GLN A 2 -27.04 -31.95 -16.48
C GLN A 2 -26.43 -32.55 -15.20
N ALA A 3 -25.40 -31.91 -14.65
CA ALA A 3 -25.19 -31.75 -13.20
C ALA A 3 -23.86 -31.02 -12.97
N ASN A 4 -23.96 -29.82 -12.38
CA ASN A 4 -22.88 -28.96 -11.92
C ASN A 4 -22.52 -29.38 -10.47
N PRO A 5 -21.27 -29.78 -10.15
CA PRO A 5 -20.90 -30.12 -8.79
C PRO A 5 -20.74 -28.88 -7.91
N GLN A 6 -21.49 -28.90 -6.82
CA GLN A 6 -21.66 -27.83 -5.85
C GLN A 6 -20.38 -27.48 -5.09
N TYR A 7 -20.15 -26.17 -4.96
CA TYR A 7 -19.21 -25.53 -4.05
C TYR A 7 -19.48 -25.95 -2.59
N THR A 8 -18.50 -26.60 -1.96
CA THR A 8 -18.37 -26.75 -0.51
C THR A 8 -16.88 -26.59 -0.20
N SER A 9 -16.38 -25.97 0.85
CA SER A 9 -16.89 -25.25 2.02
C SER A 9 -15.71 -24.39 2.49
N ASN A 10 -15.89 -23.14 2.91
CA ASN A 10 -14.77 -22.35 3.45
C ASN A 10 -15.09 -21.92 4.90
N PRO A 11 -14.31 -22.38 5.89
CA PRO A 11 -14.53 -22.04 7.28
C PRO A 11 -14.16 -20.57 7.55
N SER A 12 -15.12 -19.86 8.15
CA SER A 12 -15.02 -18.50 8.66
C SER A 12 -13.95 -18.38 9.73
N LYS A 13 -12.75 -17.92 9.36
CA LYS A 13 -11.75 -17.42 10.31
C LYS A 13 -12.10 -15.99 10.69
N GLY A 14 -12.52 -15.80 11.95
CA GLY A 14 -12.70 -14.48 12.54
C GLY A 14 -11.37 -13.71 12.53
N MET A 15 -11.35 -12.56 11.84
CA MET A 15 -10.22 -11.64 11.86
C MET A 15 -10.51 -10.56 12.91
N GLY A 16 -9.65 -10.45 13.92
CA GLY A 16 -9.71 -9.36 14.91
C GLY A 16 -9.50 -7.97 14.29
N ARG A 17 -9.65 -6.92 15.10
CA ARG A 17 -9.62 -5.50 14.69
C ARG A 17 -8.21 -4.97 14.31
N GLY A 18 -7.28 -5.82 13.90
CA GLY A 18 -6.02 -5.39 13.33
C GLY A 18 -6.23 -5.06 11.86
N THR A 19 -5.98 -3.82 11.46
CA THR A 19 -5.88 -3.39 10.06
C THR A 19 -4.67 -4.06 9.40
N GLY A 20 -4.78 -5.36 9.13
CA GLY A 20 -3.94 -6.03 8.16
C GLY A 20 -4.38 -5.52 6.79
N MET A 21 -3.61 -4.60 6.20
CA MET A 21 -3.63 -4.45 4.75
C MET A 21 -3.30 -5.83 4.19
N GLY A 22 -4.33 -6.53 3.72
CA GLY A 22 -4.19 -7.77 2.97
C GLY A 22 -3.25 -7.46 1.82
N GLN A 23 -2.01 -7.92 1.96
CA GLN A 23 -1.10 -7.92 0.84
C GLN A 23 -1.73 -8.88 -0.15
N ASN A 24 -2.25 -8.36 -1.27
CA ASN A 24 -2.34 -9.16 -2.47
C ASN A 24 -0.89 -9.49 -2.83
N CYS A 25 -0.39 -10.60 -2.26
CA CYS A 25 0.92 -11.16 -2.55
C CYS A 25 1.09 -11.48 -4.04
N ASP A 26 -0.01 -11.43 -4.79
CA ASP A 26 -0.13 -11.83 -6.18
C ASP A 26 0.19 -10.70 -7.18
N GLN A 27 0.46 -9.47 -6.71
CA GLN A 27 0.78 -8.35 -7.62
C GLN A 27 2.07 -7.61 -7.25
N CYS A 28 2.89 -7.33 -8.27
CA CYS A 28 4.06 -6.49 -8.16
C CYS A 28 3.67 -5.01 -7.93
N ILE A 29 4.28 -4.38 -6.92
CA ILE A 29 3.99 -2.99 -6.53
C ILE A 29 5.10 -1.99 -6.90
N CYS A 30 6.07 -2.42 -7.72
CA CYS A 30 7.23 -1.62 -8.10
C CYS A 30 6.86 -0.39 -8.95
N PHE A 31 5.88 -0.53 -9.84
CA PHE A 31 5.49 0.50 -10.80
C PHE A 31 4.22 1.25 -10.40
N ARG A 32 3.93 1.33 -9.09
CA ARG A 32 2.85 2.17 -8.57
C ARG A 32 3.05 3.64 -8.98
N PRO A 33 1.98 4.36 -9.32
CA PRO A 33 2.06 5.76 -9.73
C PRO A 33 2.66 6.63 -8.61
N TYR A 34 3.25 7.76 -9.00
CA TYR A 34 3.68 8.78 -8.04
C TYR A 34 2.48 9.39 -7.32
N ALA A 35 2.66 9.67 -6.03
CA ALA A 35 1.69 10.32 -5.18
C ALA A 35 2.30 11.59 -4.54
N PHE A 36 1.50 12.30 -3.77
CA PHE A 36 2.00 13.28 -2.81
C PHE A 36 2.10 12.63 -1.44
N VAL A 37 3.23 12.82 -0.78
CA VAL A 37 3.45 12.32 0.58
C VAL A 37 3.42 13.50 1.54
N ILE A 38 2.55 13.42 2.54
CA ILE A 38 2.38 14.45 3.58
C ILE A 38 2.84 13.87 4.92
N CYS A 39 3.64 14.63 5.66
CA CYS A 39 4.05 14.29 7.01
C CYS A 39 3.02 14.80 8.02
N ASN A 40 2.41 13.89 8.78
CA ASN A 40 1.40 14.23 9.78
C ASN A 40 1.99 14.83 11.09
N VAL A 41 3.32 14.90 11.21
CA VAL A 41 4.02 15.45 12.38
C VAL A 41 4.42 16.91 12.17
N CYS A 42 5.06 17.22 11.03
CA CYS A 42 5.61 18.55 10.77
C CYS A 42 4.96 19.29 9.59
N GLY A 43 4.01 18.67 8.89
CA GLY A 43 3.31 19.27 7.74
C GLY A 43 4.13 19.33 6.45
N TYR A 44 5.38 18.85 6.44
CA TYR A 44 6.17 18.76 5.21
C TYR A 44 5.48 17.87 4.17
N TRP A 45 5.43 18.33 2.92
CA TRP A 45 4.87 17.59 1.80
C TRP A 45 5.84 17.56 0.62
N THR A 46 5.84 16.47 -0.13
CA THR A 46 6.70 16.31 -1.31
C THR A 46 6.09 15.32 -2.31
N LYS A 47 6.57 15.36 -3.55
CA LYS A 47 6.22 14.39 -4.59
C LYS A 47 7.05 13.12 -4.40
N GLY A 48 6.40 11.97 -4.37
CA GLY A 48 7.07 10.69 -4.16
C GLY A 48 6.08 9.59 -3.82
N ARG A 49 6.53 8.58 -3.09
CA ARG A 49 5.65 7.56 -2.51
C ARG A 49 6.29 6.99 -1.26
N ILE A 50 5.49 6.49 -0.34
CA ILE A 50 5.96 5.77 0.83
C ILE A 50 6.52 4.42 0.36
N ARG A 51 7.67 4.05 0.94
CA ARG A 51 8.32 2.77 0.64
C ARG A 51 7.49 1.61 1.18
N TYR A 52 7.15 0.68 0.29
CA TYR A 52 6.61 -0.64 0.64
C TYR A 52 7.52 -1.72 0.07
N PHE A 53 7.64 -2.85 0.77
CA PHE A 53 8.36 -4.00 0.27
C PHE A 53 7.55 -4.70 -0.82
N CYS A 54 8.14 -4.86 -1.99
CA CYS A 54 7.53 -5.64 -3.05
C CYS A 54 7.77 -7.14 -2.80
N PRO A 55 6.73 -8.00 -2.80
CA PRO A 55 6.90 -9.43 -2.57
C PRO A 55 7.73 -10.12 -3.67
N PHE A 56 7.69 -9.59 -4.90
CA PHE A 56 8.44 -10.13 -6.05
C PHE A 56 9.87 -9.56 -6.16
N HIS A 57 10.07 -8.33 -5.68
CA HIS A 57 11.32 -7.59 -5.85
C HIS A 57 11.76 -6.92 -4.54
N PRO A 58 12.12 -7.69 -3.50
CA PRO A 58 12.34 -7.16 -2.15
C PRO A 58 13.58 -6.26 -2.06
N GLN A 59 14.55 -6.42 -2.97
CA GLN A 59 15.80 -5.66 -3.00
C GLN A 59 15.73 -4.42 -3.90
N THR A 60 14.64 -4.22 -4.63
CA THR A 60 14.49 -3.04 -5.50
C THR A 60 14.17 -1.81 -4.65
N ILE A 61 14.94 -0.75 -4.87
CA ILE A 61 14.79 0.54 -4.20
C ILE A 61 14.64 1.61 -5.28
N PHE A 62 13.70 2.52 -5.09
CA PHE A 62 13.49 3.65 -6.01
C PHE A 62 13.93 4.96 -5.36
N LEU A 63 14.46 5.88 -6.16
CA LEU A 63 14.99 7.17 -5.70
C LEU A 63 13.94 8.00 -4.96
N CYS A 64 12.67 7.91 -5.36
CA CYS A 64 11.56 8.67 -4.81
C CYS A 64 10.78 7.94 -3.71
N ASP A 65 11.29 6.81 -3.22
CA ASP A 65 10.68 6.08 -2.11
C ASP A 65 11.09 6.73 -0.78
N ILE A 66 10.09 7.19 -0.03
CA ILE A 66 10.25 7.91 1.23
C ILE A 66 10.05 6.91 2.36
N THR A 67 11.09 6.70 3.17
CA THR A 67 11.05 5.87 4.38
C THR A 67 10.83 6.68 5.65
N GLN A 68 11.22 7.96 5.63
CA GLN A 68 11.12 8.89 6.74
C GLN A 68 10.90 10.31 6.22
N CYS A 69 10.28 11.18 7.03
CA CYS A 69 10.14 12.58 6.68
C CYS A 69 11.53 13.24 6.50
N PRO A 70 11.82 13.93 5.37
CA PRO A 70 13.09 14.62 5.17
C PRO A 70 13.39 15.70 6.22
N GLN A 71 12.35 16.35 6.75
CA GLN A 71 12.43 17.44 7.72
C GLN A 71 12.56 16.93 9.16
N CYS A 72 11.53 16.27 9.70
CA CYS A 72 11.49 15.87 11.10
C CYS A 72 11.94 14.44 11.39
N LYS A 73 12.32 13.66 10.36
CA LYS A 73 12.75 12.26 10.47
C LYS A 73 11.73 11.31 11.11
N CYS A 74 10.44 11.67 11.15
CA CYS A 74 9.40 10.76 11.61
C CYS A 74 9.32 9.52 10.71
N TYR A 75 8.85 8.41 11.28
CA TYR A 75 8.70 7.13 10.60
C TYR A 75 7.60 7.13 9.53
N SER A 76 7.64 6.15 8.63
CA SER A 76 6.72 5.98 7.50
C SER A 76 5.24 5.88 7.90
N HIS A 77 4.91 5.30 9.05
CA HIS A 77 3.52 5.22 9.53
C HIS A 77 2.92 6.57 9.92
N MET A 78 3.75 7.61 10.06
CA MET A 78 3.33 9.00 10.27
C MET A 78 3.25 9.79 8.95
N LEU A 79 3.42 9.12 7.80
CA LEU A 79 3.30 9.71 6.48
C LEU A 79 2.01 9.21 5.82
N SER A 80 1.37 10.08 5.04
CA SER A 80 0.15 9.76 4.28
C SER A 80 0.42 9.94 2.78
N GLU A 81 0.02 8.96 1.98
CA GLU A 81 0.00 9.08 0.51
C GLU A 81 -1.34 9.65 0.03
N HIS A 82 -1.28 10.64 -0.85
CA HIS A 82 -2.42 11.20 -1.56
C HIS A 82 -2.16 11.07 -3.06
N THR A 83 -2.75 10.04 -3.68
CA THR A 83 -2.88 10.00 -5.14
C THR A 83 -3.96 11.00 -5.53
N ASN A 84 -3.68 11.88 -6.50
CA ASN A 84 -4.75 12.67 -7.10
C ASN A 84 -5.75 11.70 -7.74
N CYS A 85 -6.84 11.42 -7.03
CA CYS A 85 -8.02 10.81 -7.62
C CYS A 85 -8.61 11.89 -8.52
N SER A 86 -8.16 11.94 -9.77
CA SER A 86 -8.90 12.63 -10.83
C SER A 86 -10.26 11.96 -10.87
N LYS A 87 -11.27 12.63 -10.30
CA LYS A 87 -12.68 12.28 -10.45
C LYS A 87 -12.91 12.08 -11.94
N GLN A 88 -13.29 10.87 -12.30
CA GLN A 88 -13.70 10.52 -13.64
C GLN A 88 -15.19 10.88 -13.68
N ASP A 89 -15.49 12.04 -14.27
CA ASP A 89 -16.84 12.43 -14.67
C ASP A 89 -17.30 11.55 -15.84
#